data_AF-A0A8C1RVG4-F1
#
_entry.id   AF-A0A8C1RVG4-F1
#
_cell.length_a   1.000
_cell.length_b   1.000
_cell.length_c   1.000
_cell.angle_alpha   90.00
_cell.angle_beta   90.00
_cell.angle_gamma   90.00
#
_symmetry.space_group_name_H-M   'P 1'
#
loop_
_entity.id
_entity.type
_entity.pdbx_description
1 polymer ?
#
loop_
_entity_poly.entity_id
_entity_poly.type
_entity_poly.pdbx_seq_one_letter_code
_entity_poly.pdbx_strand_id
1 'polypeptide(L)'
;MNVTLAVKQYISKMIESSGPGMKVLLMDKETTSIVSVVYTQSEILQKEVYLFERIDSQNRDNMKHLKAICFLRPTKVSCYHLHVINLHMC
;
A
#
# COMPACT_ATOMS: atom_id res chain seq x y z
N MET A 1 7.21 14.23 21.11
CA MET A 1 7.39 13.21 20.04
C MET A 1 6.09 13.11 19.26
N ASN A 2 6.09 13.32 17.94
CA ASN A 2 4.88 13.30 17.11
C ASN A 2 4.78 11.98 16.34
N VAL A 3 3.88 11.10 16.78
CA VAL A 3 3.72 9.74 16.23
C VAL A 3 3.11 9.78 14.82
N THR A 4 2.19 10.71 14.54
CA THR A 4 1.57 10.82 13.20
C THR A 4 2.59 11.25 12.17
N LEU A 5 3.48 12.17 12.54
CA LEU A 5 4.60 12.59 11.68
C LEU A 5 5.57 11.43 11.40
N ALA A 6 5.91 10.63 12.41
CA ALA A 6 6.80 9.48 12.25
C ALA A 6 6.22 8.44 11.29
N VAL A 7 4.93 8.12 11.41
CA VAL A 7 4.23 7.20 10.49
C VAL A 7 4.17 7.78 9.07
N LYS A 8 3.87 9.07 8.94
CA LYS A 8 3.87 9.76 7.64
C LYS A 8 5.23 9.67 6.95
N GLN A 9 6.33 9.89 7.69
CA GLN A 9 7.69 9.78 7.18
C GLN A 9 8.04 8.34 6.77
N TYR A 10 7.63 7.34 7.55
CA TYR A 10 7.84 5.93 7.21
C TYR A 10 7.19 5.55 5.88
N ILE A 11 5.92 5.92 5.70
CA ILE A 11 5.18 5.66 4.45
C ILE A 11 5.76 6.48 3.29
N SER A 12 6.16 7.74 3.52
CA SER A 12 6.86 8.54 2.50
C SER A 12 8.09 7.82 1.98
N LYS A 13 8.92 7.30 2.90
CA LYS A 13 10.14 6.60 2.54
C LYS A 13 9.88 5.34 1.72
N MET A 14 8.85 4.56 2.08
CA MET A 14 8.45 3.38 1.30
C MET A 14 8.02 3.74 -0.13
N ILE A 15 7.25 4.83 -0.29
CA ILE A 15 6.78 5.29 -1.61
C ILE A 15 7.95 5.79 -2.47
N GLU A 16 8.90 6.51 -1.86
CA GLU A 16 10.11 6.99 -2.52
C GLU A 16 11.03 5.83 -2.94
N SER A 17 11.21 4.83 -2.08
CA SER A 17 12.04 3.65 -2.36
C SER A 17 11.51 2.79 -3.52
N SER A 18 10.21 2.87 -3.83
CA SER A 18 9.62 2.21 -5.02
C SER A 18 10.10 2.85 -6.35
N GLY A 19 10.65 4.07 -6.30
CA GLY A 19 11.07 4.84 -7.47
C GLY A 19 9.89 5.45 -8.24
N PRO A 20 10.14 6.12 -9.37
CA PRO A 20 9.09 6.81 -10.14
C PRO A 20 8.13 5.82 -10.81
N GLY A 21 6.94 6.31 -11.17
CA GLY A 21 5.91 5.58 -11.92
C GLY A 21 4.61 5.38 -11.14
N MET A 22 3.59 4.86 -11.82
CA MET A 22 2.28 4.63 -11.20
C MET A 22 2.34 3.51 -10.17
N LYS A 23 1.87 3.80 -8.96
CA LYS A 23 1.93 2.91 -7.80
C LYS A 23 0.52 2.55 -7.31
N VAL A 24 0.41 1.33 -6.80
CA VAL A 24 -0.74 0.85 -6.04
C VAL A 24 -0.31 0.57 -4.60
N LEU A 25 -1.09 1.05 -3.63
CA LEU A 25 -0.87 0.80 -2.22
C LEU A 25 -1.82 -0.33 -1.75
N LEU A 26 -1.22 -1.48 -1.44
CA LEU A 26 -1.88 -2.65 -0.89
C LEU A 26 -1.89 -2.57 0.63
N MET A 27 -3.08 -2.66 1.22
CA MET A 27 -3.31 -2.50 2.66
C MET A 27 -4.19 -3.61 3.23
N ASP A 28 -4.08 -3.83 4.53
CA ASP A 28 -5.03 -4.62 5.29
C ASP A 28 -6.11 -3.71 5.90
N LYS A 29 -7.10 -4.31 6.57
CA LYS A 29 -8.19 -3.57 7.21
C LYS A 29 -7.70 -2.50 8.19
N GLU A 30 -6.64 -2.78 8.94
CA GLU A 30 -6.15 -1.87 9.97
C GLU A 30 -5.18 -0.82 9.43
N THR A 31 -4.28 -1.20 8.53
CA THR A 31 -3.34 -0.27 7.91
C THR A 31 -4.05 0.74 7.02
N THR A 32 -5.21 0.39 6.45
CA THR A 32 -6.08 1.35 5.75
C THR A 32 -6.51 2.48 6.67
N SER A 33 -6.93 2.18 7.91
CA SER A 33 -7.30 3.21 8.89
C SER A 33 -6.11 4.09 9.25
N ILE A 34 -4.92 3.50 9.42
CA ILE A 34 -3.69 4.27 9.72
C ILE A 34 -3.39 5.26 8.59
N VAL A 35 -3.38 4.81 7.34
CA VAL A 35 -3.06 5.65 6.17
C VAL A 35 -4.07 6.79 6.02
N SER A 36 -5.37 6.53 6.25
CA SER A 36 -6.42 7.55 6.17
C SER A 36 -6.27 8.70 7.18
N VAL A 37 -5.57 8.47 8.30
CA VAL A 37 -5.34 9.49 9.33
C VAL A 37 -4.09 10.33 9.01
N VAL A 38 -3.09 9.76 8.36
CA VAL A 38 -1.80 10.44 8.11
C VAL A 38 -1.69 11.08 6.73
N TYR A 39 -2.53 10.67 5.78
CA TYR A 39 -2.58 11.22 4.42
C TYR A 39 -4.01 11.55 4.00
N THR A 40 -4.16 12.70 3.37
CA THR A 40 -5.32 13.00 2.53
C THR A 40 -5.17 12.34 1.16
N GLN A 41 -6.29 12.15 0.45
CA GLN A 41 -6.29 11.58 -0.90
C GLN A 41 -5.42 12.40 -1.87
N SER A 42 -5.45 13.74 -1.79
CA SER A 42 -4.66 14.61 -2.66
C SER A 42 -3.15 14.49 -2.41
N GLU A 43 -2.72 14.40 -1.15
CA GLU A 43 -1.30 14.28 -0.81
C GLU A 43 -0.67 12.98 -1.32
N ILE A 44 -1.41 11.87 -1.25
CA ILE A 44 -0.90 10.57 -1.68
C ILE A 44 -0.91 10.41 -3.20
N LEU A 45 -1.87 11.04 -3.89
CA LEU A 45 -1.90 11.14 -5.35
C LEU A 45 -0.69 11.91 -5.90
N GLN A 46 -0.26 12.98 -5.22
CA GLN A 46 0.96 13.73 -5.59
C GLN A 46 2.25 12.88 -5.49
N LYS A 47 2.20 11.75 -4.77
CA LYS A 47 3.32 10.80 -4.64
C LYS A 47 3.25 9.64 -5.65
N GLU A 48 2.44 9.80 -6.69
CA GLU A 48 2.21 8.81 -7.76
C GLU A 48 1.50 7.53 -7.28
N VAL A 49 0.81 7.57 -6.14
CA VAL A 49 0.00 6.47 -5.62
C VAL A 49 -1.47 6.74 -5.98
N TYR A 50 -1.94 6.05 -7.02
CA TYR A 50 -3.26 6.30 -7.62
C TYR A 50 -4.32 5.30 -7.19
N LEU A 51 -3.91 4.09 -6.84
CA LEU A 51 -4.80 3.00 -6.49
C LEU A 51 -4.57 2.55 -5.06
N PHE A 52 -5.68 2.32 -4.36
CA PHE A 52 -5.72 1.81 -3.00
C PHE A 52 -6.51 0.52 -3.02
N GLU A 53 -5.86 -0.58 -2.70
CA GLU A 53 -6.54 -1.88 -2.68
C GLU A 53 -6.32 -2.57 -1.34
N ARG A 54 -7.35 -3.32 -0.94
CA ARG A 54 -7.25 -4.24 0.17
C ARG A 54 -6.74 -5.59 -0.30
N ILE A 55 -5.82 -6.18 0.46
CA ILE A 55 -5.31 -7.52 0.15
C ILE A 55 -6.41 -8.59 0.19
N ASP A 56 -7.47 -8.34 0.95
CA ASP A 56 -8.60 -9.27 1.12
C ASP A 56 -9.62 -9.17 -0.05
N SER A 57 -9.45 -8.20 -0.96
CA SER A 57 -10.33 -8.06 -2.13
C SER A 57 -10.10 -9.19 -3.12
N GLN A 58 -11.18 -9.86 -3.54
CA GLN A 58 -11.15 -10.97 -4.50
C GLN A 58 -11.20 -10.51 -5.96
N ASN A 59 -11.75 -9.32 -6.23
CA ASN A 59 -11.73 -8.72 -7.56
C ASN A 59 -10.48 -7.87 -7.69
N ARG A 60 -9.38 -8.46 -8.18
CA ARG A 60 -8.18 -7.71 -8.55
C ARG A 60 -8.01 -7.71 -10.05
N ASP A 61 -8.07 -6.52 -10.62
CA ASP A 61 -7.73 -6.32 -12.03
C ASP A 61 -6.23 -6.55 -12.22
N ASN A 62 -5.86 -7.10 -13.39
CA ASN A 62 -4.49 -7.52 -13.65
C ASN A 62 -3.61 -6.29 -13.95
N MET A 63 -3.04 -5.70 -12.91
CA MET A 63 -2.31 -4.42 -12.93
C MET A 63 -0.82 -4.59 -13.30
N LYS A 64 -0.53 -5.19 -14.45
CA LYS A 64 0.84 -5.58 -14.87
C LYS A 64 1.85 -4.43 -15.02
N HIS A 65 1.40 -3.18 -15.07
CA HIS A 65 2.25 -2.00 -15.26
C HIS A 65 2.41 -1.13 -14.01
N LEU A 66 1.86 -1.58 -12.87
CA LEU A 66 1.87 -0.81 -11.63
C LEU A 66 2.84 -1.39 -10.62
N LYS A 67 3.55 -0.50 -9.91
CA LYS A 67 4.39 -0.90 -8.79
C LYS A 67 3.54 -1.06 -7.54
N ALA A 68 3.51 -2.26 -6.99
CA ALA A 68 2.78 -2.54 -5.76
C ALA A 68 3.63 -2.25 -4.53
N ILE A 69 3.12 -1.39 -3.64
CA ILE A 69 3.67 -1.13 -2.32
C ILE A 69 2.76 -1.81 -1.30
N CYS A 70 3.29 -2.74 -0.51
CA CYS A 70 2.52 -3.47 0.50
C CYS A 70 2.77 -2.87 1.88
N PHE A 71 1.75 -2.26 2.49
CA PHE A 71 1.79 -1.79 3.87
C PHE A 71 0.82 -2.60 4.72
N LEU A 72 1.34 -3.66 5.34
CA LEU A 72 0.54 -4.71 5.97
C LEU A 72 1.09 -5.06 7.36
N ARG A 73 0.26 -5.57 8.25
CA ARG A 73 0.75 -6.19 9.48
C ARG A 73 1.28 -7.59 9.21
N PRO A 74 2.38 -8.01 9.87
CA PRO A 74 2.97 -9.34 9.73
C PRO A 74 2.12 -10.41 10.43
N THR A 75 0.91 -10.63 9.94
CA THR A 75 -0.02 -11.67 10.40
C THR A 75 -0.01 -12.83 9.42
N LYS A 76 -0.31 -14.05 9.91
CA LYS A 76 -0.36 -15.24 9.05
C LYS A 76 -1.31 -15.07 7.87
N VAL A 77 -2.46 -14.43 8.11
CA VAL A 77 -3.47 -14.15 7.09
C VAL A 77 -2.95 -13.20 6.02
N SER A 78 -2.32 -12.09 6.44
CA SER A 78 -1.75 -11.14 5.49
C SER A 78 -0.60 -11.72 4.67
N CYS A 79 0.27 -12.54 5.27
CA CYS A 79 1.33 -13.22 4.56
C CYS A 79 0.79 -14.24 3.56
N TYR A 80 -0.26 -14.98 3.93
CA TYR A 80 -0.92 -15.91 3.01
C TYR A 80 -1.53 -15.18 1.81
N HIS A 81 -2.28 -14.10 2.04
CA HIS A 81 -2.83 -13.29 0.95
C HIS A 81 -1.73 -12.75 0.05
N LEU A 82 -0.64 -12.20 0.63
CA LEU A 82 0.51 -11.68 -0.12
C LEU A 82 1.16 -12.76 -1.00
N HIS A 83 1.34 -13.98 -0.47
CA HIS A 83 1.88 -15.10 -1.22
C HIS A 83 0.99 -15.47 -2.43
N VAL A 84 -0.33 -15.50 -2.23
CA VAL A 84 -1.30 -15.72 -3.31
C VAL A 84 -1.23 -14.61 -4.37
N ILE A 85 -1.05 -13.34 -3.97
CA ILE A 85 -0.89 -12.22 -4.93
C ILE A 85 0.34 -12.42 -5.79
N ASN A 86 1.47 -12.78 -5.18
CA ASN A 86 2.73 -12.94 -5.90
C ASN A 86 2.64 -14.07 -6.93
N LEU A 87 1.95 -15.18 -6.58
CA LEU A 87 1.72 -16.30 -7.48
C LEU A 87 0.80 -15.98 -8.67
N HIS A 88 -0.16 -15.06 -8.49
CA HIS A 88 -1.10 -14.66 -9.56
C HIS A 88 -0.56 -13.57 -10.49
N MET A 89 0.53 -12.89 -10.08
CA MET A 89 1.18 -11.81 -10.83
C MET A 89 2.44 -12.27 -11.60
N CYS A 90 2.95 -13.48 -11.36
CA CYS A 90 3.95 -14.17 -12.19
C CYS A 90 3.30 -14.93 -13.35
#